data_AF-A0A951DZT5-F1
#
_entry.id   AF-A0A951DZT5-F1
#
_cell.length_a   1.000
_cell.length_b   1.000
_cell.length_c   1.000
_cell.angle_alpha   90.00
_cell.angle_beta   90.00
_cell.angle_gamma   90.00
#
_symmetry.space_group_name_H-M   'P 1'
#
loop_
_entity.id
_entity.type
_entity.pdbx_description
1 polymer ?
#
loop_
_entity_poly.entity_id
_entity_poly.type
_entity_poly.pdbx_seq_one_letter_code
_entity_poly.pdbx_strand_id
1 'polypeptide(L)'
;EGLDGRPPLDVATLDATDRVVAVAGVHPYIKLLDERTDVIIGGRSSDCAIFAAPAIRRGFPPALAYFAGKLLECASFCAEPYAAKESVLGEIGMNDVKVTAMLPEQRCTIASVAGHAMYERANPFYEHFLGGHIDMRECRYEQYDERTVRITGPRYVPADELRVKLEGSGWIGERYVGIVGVRDPYTIAHVDEVIAWARCQAEEQLGRAGWELHYSVYGRDAILGELEPLRQSPAHELGIVVQAIAPTRELAEEACMIGTRQLFYARLPDVKGTAGGVAFLLDEVMPASPAYRWTINHTLRIDDPLELFPTFVTEAGV
;
A
#
# COMPACT_ATOMS: atom_id res chain seq x y z
N GLU A 1 13.39 -2.05 15.92
CA GLU A 1 13.00 -3.47 15.72
C GLU A 1 12.26 -3.61 14.40
N GLY A 2 12.49 -4.69 13.66
CA GLY A 2 11.82 -4.92 12.38
C GLY A 2 10.38 -5.39 12.55
N LEU A 3 9.48 -4.90 11.68
CA LEU A 3 8.10 -5.38 11.58
C LEU A 3 7.97 -6.43 10.48
N ASP A 4 6.93 -7.25 10.56
CA ASP A 4 6.53 -8.19 9.49
C ASP A 4 7.65 -9.15 9.05
N GLY A 5 8.41 -9.66 10.02
CA GLY A 5 9.52 -10.60 9.78
C GLY A 5 10.81 -9.95 9.30
N ARG A 6 10.90 -8.61 9.26
CA ARG A 6 12.15 -7.91 8.94
C ARG A 6 13.17 -8.05 10.07
N PRO A 7 14.48 -8.13 9.74
CA PRO A 7 15.53 -8.10 10.74
C PRO A 7 15.59 -6.74 11.46
N PRO A 8 16.32 -6.63 12.58
CA PRO A 8 16.65 -5.34 13.17
C PRO A 8 17.31 -4.40 12.15
N LEU A 9 16.98 -3.11 12.24
CA LEU A 9 17.51 -2.10 11.33
C LEU A 9 19.03 -1.98 11.47
N ASP A 10 19.73 -2.06 10.34
CA ASP A 10 21.19 -1.89 10.26
C ASP A 10 21.58 -0.57 9.57
N VAL A 11 22.86 -0.20 9.71
CA VAL A 11 23.41 1.06 9.17
C VAL A 11 23.36 1.06 7.65
N ALA A 12 23.62 -0.08 6.99
CA ALA A 12 23.58 -0.17 5.54
C ALA A 12 22.17 0.13 4.98
N THR A 13 21.11 -0.34 5.64
CA THR A 13 19.73 -0.03 5.26
C THR A 13 19.40 1.45 5.49
N LEU A 14 19.91 2.04 6.57
CA LEU A 14 19.77 3.47 6.84
C LEU A 14 20.46 4.33 5.76
N ASP A 15 21.70 4.00 5.42
CA ASP A 15 22.49 4.71 4.38
C ASP A 15 21.82 4.60 3.00
N ALA A 16 21.09 3.52 2.75
CA ALA A 16 20.32 3.31 1.53
C ALA A 16 18.91 3.95 1.57
N THR A 17 18.54 4.69 2.61
CA THR A 17 17.20 5.28 2.77
C THR A 17 17.25 6.80 2.57
N ASP A 18 16.51 7.31 1.59
CA ASP A 18 16.49 8.75 1.30
C ASP A 18 15.60 9.52 2.27
N ARG A 19 14.47 8.91 2.66
CA ARG A 19 13.46 9.54 3.51
C ARG A 19 12.91 8.56 4.51
N VAL A 20 12.83 9.03 5.76
CA VAL A 20 12.21 8.32 6.88
C VAL A 20 11.11 9.20 7.44
N VAL A 21 9.95 8.59 7.69
CA VAL A 21 8.82 9.24 8.35
C VAL A 21 8.40 8.41 9.56
N ALA A 22 8.08 9.10 10.64
CA ALA A 22 7.42 8.51 11.80
C ALA A 22 5.90 8.56 11.61
N VAL A 23 5.20 7.49 11.98
CA VAL A 23 3.73 7.43 11.91
C VAL A 23 3.14 8.02 13.18
N ALA A 24 2.52 9.20 13.05
CA ALA A 24 1.90 9.90 14.17
C ALA A 24 0.72 9.13 14.79
N GLY A 25 0.61 9.19 16.11
CA GLY A 25 -0.61 8.83 16.85
C GLY A 25 -1.47 10.06 17.14
N VAL A 26 -2.37 9.96 18.13
CA VAL A 26 -3.28 11.06 18.51
C VAL A 26 -2.58 12.27 19.14
N HIS A 27 -1.39 12.06 19.72
CA HIS A 27 -0.69 13.03 20.56
C HIS A 27 -0.45 14.39 19.90
N PRO A 28 0.15 14.51 18.70
CA PRO A 28 0.33 15.80 18.04
C PRO A 28 -0.98 16.50 17.70
N TYR A 29 -2.03 15.74 17.34
CA TYR A 29 -3.35 16.31 17.07
C TYR A 29 -4.01 16.88 18.33
N ILE A 30 -3.94 16.16 19.45
CA ILE A 30 -4.47 16.64 20.73
C ILE A 30 -3.76 17.94 21.14
N LYS A 31 -2.42 17.96 21.04
CA LYS A 31 -1.61 19.16 21.33
C LYS A 31 -2.05 20.37 20.50
N LEU A 32 -2.17 20.22 19.19
CA LEU A 32 -2.59 21.30 18.29
C LEU A 32 -4.03 21.77 18.57
N LEU A 33 -4.95 20.83 18.84
CA LEU A 33 -6.32 21.17 19.23
C LEU A 33 -6.39 21.93 20.56
N ASP A 34 -5.48 21.66 21.51
CA ASP A 34 -5.34 22.42 22.74
C ASP A 34 -4.79 23.84 22.52
N GLU A 35 -3.97 24.02 21.49
CA GLU A 35 -3.51 25.31 20.99
C GLU A 35 -4.59 26.07 20.18
N ARG A 36 -5.82 25.52 20.09
CA ARG A 36 -6.98 26.11 19.41
C ARG A 36 -6.81 26.29 17.91
N THR A 37 -6.04 25.41 17.25
CA THR A 37 -5.94 25.41 15.79
C THR A 37 -7.27 25.02 15.15
N ASP A 38 -7.69 25.78 14.13
CA ASP A 38 -8.93 25.51 13.38
C ASP A 38 -8.78 24.36 12.37
N VAL A 39 -7.61 24.27 11.72
CA VAL A 39 -7.28 23.25 10.72
C VAL A 39 -5.92 22.63 11.07
N ILE A 40 -5.88 21.30 11.10
CA ILE A 40 -4.64 20.53 11.31
C ILE A 40 -4.32 19.77 10.04
N ILE A 41 -3.14 20.03 9.46
CA ILE A 41 -2.60 19.24 8.35
C ILE A 41 -1.56 18.30 8.94
N GLY A 42 -1.92 17.01 9.03
CA GLY A 42 -1.01 15.95 9.43
C GLY A 42 -0.09 15.51 8.29
N GLY A 43 1.13 15.10 8.63
CA GLY A 43 1.99 14.34 7.74
C GLY A 43 1.60 12.85 7.73
N ARG A 44 2.59 11.96 7.85
CA ARG A 44 2.31 10.52 8.02
C ARG A 44 1.70 10.26 9.40
N SER A 45 0.48 9.73 9.42
CA SER A 45 -0.27 9.42 10.64
C SER A 45 -0.92 8.06 10.53
N SER A 46 -1.26 7.48 11.69
CA SER A 46 -2.31 6.46 11.76
C SER A 46 -3.64 7.11 11.39
N ASP A 47 -4.39 6.48 10.49
CA ASP A 47 -5.60 7.09 9.92
C ASP A 47 -6.69 7.27 11.01
N CYS A 48 -6.84 6.28 11.89
CA CYS A 48 -7.74 6.37 13.03
C CYS A 48 -7.41 7.51 14.00
N ALA A 49 -6.15 7.96 14.08
CA ALA A 49 -5.72 8.98 15.03
C ALA A 49 -6.37 10.36 14.76
N ILE A 50 -6.66 10.67 13.50
CA ILE A 50 -7.24 11.96 13.07
C ILE A 50 -8.63 12.15 13.68
N PHE A 51 -9.41 11.07 13.76
CA PHE A 51 -10.75 11.06 14.35
C PHE A 51 -10.72 10.78 15.86
N ALA A 52 -9.80 9.92 16.31
CA ALA A 52 -9.70 9.55 17.72
C ALA A 52 -9.22 10.72 18.59
N ALA A 53 -8.29 11.53 18.10
CA ALA A 53 -7.73 12.67 18.84
C ALA A 53 -8.79 13.66 19.38
N PRO A 54 -9.68 14.24 18.56
CA PRO A 54 -10.70 15.15 19.06
C PRO A 54 -11.68 14.48 20.02
N ALA A 55 -12.02 13.21 19.81
CA ALA A 55 -12.92 12.46 20.69
C ALA A 55 -12.28 12.18 22.07
N ILE A 56 -11.04 11.70 22.10
CA ILE A 56 -10.28 11.50 23.33
C ILE A 56 -10.11 12.81 24.09
N ARG A 57 -9.75 13.89 23.39
CA ARG A 57 -9.62 15.23 23.95
C ARG A 57 -10.92 15.71 24.62
N ARG A 58 -12.08 15.32 24.10
CA ARG A 58 -13.40 15.63 24.68
C ARG A 58 -13.82 14.70 25.82
N GLY A 59 -12.98 13.73 26.19
CA GLY A 59 -13.21 12.83 27.33
C GLY A 59 -13.93 11.52 26.97
N PHE A 60 -14.08 11.20 25.69
CA PHE A 60 -14.63 9.90 25.29
C PHE A 60 -13.61 8.78 25.50
N PRO A 61 -14.06 7.53 25.77
CA PRO A 61 -13.15 6.42 26.00
C PRO A 61 -12.24 6.15 24.81
N PRO A 62 -10.91 5.97 25.00
CA PRO A 62 -9.97 5.71 23.91
C PRO A 62 -10.36 4.51 23.04
N ALA A 63 -10.89 3.45 23.65
CA ALA A 63 -11.32 2.25 22.93
C ALA A 63 -12.38 2.57 21.86
N LEU A 64 -13.36 3.41 22.20
CA LEU A 64 -14.42 3.83 21.29
C LEU A 64 -13.94 4.89 20.30
N ALA A 65 -13.07 5.81 20.73
CA ALA A 65 -12.52 6.85 19.88
C ALA A 65 -11.64 6.30 18.75
N TYR A 66 -10.72 5.39 19.08
CA TYR A 66 -9.89 4.70 18.09
C TYR A 66 -10.73 3.80 17.17
N PHE A 67 -11.70 3.07 17.72
CA PHE A 67 -12.58 2.25 16.92
C PHE A 67 -13.45 3.09 15.95
N ALA A 68 -13.99 4.22 16.41
CA ALA A 68 -14.70 5.16 15.56
C ALA A 68 -13.78 5.67 14.44
N GLY A 69 -12.55 6.09 14.76
CA GLY A 69 -11.60 6.52 13.75
C GLY A 69 -11.28 5.45 12.71
N LYS A 70 -11.12 4.20 13.16
CA LYS A 70 -10.92 3.05 12.27
C LYS A 70 -12.09 2.84 11.30
N LEU A 71 -13.33 3.12 11.71
CA LEU A 71 -14.48 3.00 10.81
C LEU A 71 -14.61 4.19 9.86
N LEU A 72 -14.17 5.38 10.27
CA LEU A 72 -14.34 6.61 9.51
C LEU A 72 -13.21 6.86 8.50
N GLU A 73 -12.04 6.21 8.64
CA GLU A 73 -10.86 6.45 7.81
C GLU A 73 -11.07 6.22 6.30
N CYS A 74 -11.99 5.34 5.93
CA CYS A 74 -12.30 5.01 4.53
C CYS A 74 -13.72 5.44 4.10
N ALA A 75 -14.36 6.32 4.86
CA ALA A 75 -15.69 6.86 4.56
C ALA A 75 -16.75 5.74 4.34
N SER A 76 -17.60 5.82 3.30
CA SER A 76 -18.68 4.87 3.07
C SER A 76 -18.27 3.43 2.67
N PHE A 77 -17.00 3.05 2.79
CA PHE A 77 -16.58 1.65 2.65
C PHE A 77 -17.22 0.72 3.69
N CYS A 78 -17.67 1.27 4.82
CA CYS A 78 -18.46 0.54 5.81
C CYS A 78 -19.97 0.50 5.50
N ALA A 79 -20.41 0.91 4.31
CA ALA A 79 -21.81 0.96 3.90
C ALA A 79 -22.06 0.21 2.58
N GLU A 80 -23.31 -0.16 2.35
CA GLU A 80 -23.78 -0.85 1.15
C GLU A 80 -25.04 -0.19 0.55
N PRO A 81 -25.23 -0.22 -0.78
CA PRO A 81 -24.27 -0.67 -1.80
C PRO A 81 -23.03 0.24 -1.85
N TYR A 82 -21.94 -0.26 -2.43
CA TYR A 82 -20.71 0.53 -2.57
C TYR A 82 -20.96 1.79 -3.41
N ALA A 83 -20.56 2.95 -2.91
CA ALA A 83 -20.77 4.24 -3.59
C ALA A 83 -19.51 5.15 -3.60
N ALA A 84 -18.30 4.59 -3.68
CA ALA A 84 -17.06 5.36 -3.89
C ALA A 84 -16.83 6.58 -2.96
N LYS A 85 -16.59 6.31 -1.66
CA LYS A 85 -16.15 7.28 -0.62
C LYS A 85 -17.15 8.40 -0.28
N GLU A 86 -18.44 8.08 -0.26
CA GLU A 86 -19.47 8.98 0.30
C GLU A 86 -19.32 9.21 1.80
N SER A 87 -19.96 10.26 2.29
CA SER A 87 -19.90 10.61 3.71
C SER A 87 -20.60 9.59 4.60
N VAL A 88 -20.01 9.37 5.77
CA VAL A 88 -20.60 8.63 6.89
C VAL A 88 -20.52 9.51 8.13
N LEU A 89 -21.52 9.38 9.01
CA LEU A 89 -21.53 10.05 10.30
C LEU A 89 -21.20 9.04 11.39
N GLY A 90 -20.17 9.36 12.18
CA GLY A 90 -19.85 8.64 13.41
C GLY A 90 -20.33 9.41 14.63
N GLU A 91 -21.21 8.82 15.42
CA GLU A 91 -21.61 9.35 16.72
C GLU A 91 -20.94 8.53 17.83
N ILE A 92 -20.16 9.18 18.68
CA ILE A 92 -19.49 8.52 19.80
C ILE A 92 -20.22 8.82 21.12
N GLY A 93 -20.52 7.76 21.86
CA GLY A 93 -21.01 7.81 23.22
C GLY A 93 -19.97 7.34 24.24
N MET A 94 -20.35 7.30 25.51
CA MET A 94 -19.47 6.75 26.57
C MET A 94 -19.41 5.22 26.57
N ASN A 95 -20.34 4.55 25.89
CA ASN A 95 -20.46 3.09 25.91
C ASN A 95 -20.57 2.47 24.50
N ASP A 96 -20.76 3.29 23.46
CA ASP A 96 -20.97 2.84 22.09
C ASP A 96 -20.45 3.84 21.06
N VAL A 97 -20.35 3.36 19.82
CA VAL A 97 -20.21 4.17 18.61
C VAL A 97 -21.37 3.80 17.70
N LYS A 98 -21.97 4.78 17.01
CA LYS A 98 -22.93 4.55 15.94
C LYS A 98 -22.38 5.09 14.63
N VAL A 99 -22.53 4.33 13.56
CA VAL A 99 -22.12 4.76 12.22
C VAL A 99 -23.31 4.72 11.28
N THR A 100 -23.58 5.86 10.65
CA THR A 100 -24.73 6.08 9.76
C THR A 100 -24.24 6.43 8.36
N ALA A 101 -24.76 5.75 7.35
CA ALA A 101 -24.54 6.13 5.96
C ALA A 101 -25.30 7.42 5.63
N MET A 102 -24.63 8.42 5.06
CA MET A 102 -25.26 9.72 4.77
C MET A 102 -25.93 9.77 3.39
N LEU A 103 -25.42 9.02 2.42
CA LEU A 103 -26.03 8.93 1.09
C LEU A 103 -27.33 8.13 1.15
N PRO A 104 -28.52 8.66 0.77
CA PRO A 104 -29.82 8.00 0.94
C PRO A 104 -29.92 6.58 0.34
N GLU A 105 -29.15 6.28 -0.68
CA GLU A 105 -29.13 4.97 -1.33
C GLU A 105 -28.31 3.93 -0.55
N GLN A 106 -27.43 4.37 0.36
CA GLN A 106 -26.59 3.51 1.19
C GLN A 106 -27.16 3.27 2.59
N ARG A 107 -26.77 2.16 3.20
CA ARG A 107 -26.99 1.86 4.61
C ARG A 107 -25.75 1.21 5.22
N CYS A 108 -25.49 1.46 6.50
CA CYS A 108 -24.59 0.60 7.26
C CYS A 108 -25.35 -0.63 7.72
N THR A 109 -24.84 -1.82 7.41
CA THR A 109 -25.33 -3.09 7.94
C THR A 109 -24.31 -3.70 8.87
N ILE A 110 -24.76 -4.61 9.73
CA ILE A 110 -23.87 -5.40 10.60
C ILE A 110 -22.71 -6.00 9.80
N ALA A 111 -23.01 -6.60 8.64
CA ALA A 111 -22.01 -7.22 7.79
C ALA A 111 -21.04 -6.20 7.17
N SER A 112 -21.53 -5.06 6.67
CA SER A 112 -20.68 -4.05 6.04
C SER A 112 -19.72 -3.40 7.06
N VAL A 113 -20.22 -3.08 8.25
CA VAL A 113 -19.42 -2.45 9.30
C VAL A 113 -18.43 -3.43 9.95
N ALA A 114 -18.85 -4.67 10.23
CA ALA A 114 -17.95 -5.70 10.76
C ALA A 114 -16.88 -6.08 9.73
N GLY A 115 -17.25 -6.23 8.46
CA GLY A 115 -16.31 -6.49 7.37
C GLY A 115 -15.29 -5.36 7.20
N HIS A 116 -15.74 -4.11 7.30
CA HIS A 116 -14.84 -2.96 7.23
C HIS A 116 -13.90 -2.87 8.44
N ALA A 117 -14.36 -3.24 9.65
CA ALA A 117 -13.47 -3.32 10.80
C ALA A 117 -12.33 -4.35 10.61
N MET A 118 -12.51 -5.37 9.78
CA MET A 118 -11.47 -6.37 9.46
C MET A 118 -10.58 -5.98 8.27
N TYR A 119 -10.94 -4.94 7.53
CA TYR A 119 -10.28 -4.52 6.30
C TYR A 119 -8.86 -3.99 6.52
N GLU A 120 -7.98 -4.24 5.55
CA GLU A 120 -6.58 -3.74 5.49
C GLU A 120 -5.69 -4.14 6.66
N ARG A 121 -5.89 -5.33 7.25
CA ARG A 121 -5.06 -5.81 8.37
C ARG A 121 -4.54 -7.21 8.14
N ALA A 122 -3.34 -7.46 8.65
CA ALA A 122 -2.77 -8.81 8.72
C ALA A 122 -3.54 -9.71 9.70
N ASN A 123 -4.17 -9.10 10.72
CA ASN A 123 -4.99 -9.78 11.71
C ASN A 123 -6.30 -8.98 11.93
N PRO A 124 -7.48 -9.61 11.83
CA PRO A 124 -8.77 -8.92 11.98
C PRO A 124 -9.09 -8.45 13.41
N PHE A 125 -8.30 -8.86 14.42
CA PHE A 125 -8.62 -8.66 15.82
C PHE A 125 -7.96 -7.43 16.46
N TYR A 126 -6.84 -6.96 15.92
CA TYR A 126 -6.04 -5.92 16.56
C TYR A 126 -5.72 -4.79 15.58
N GLU A 127 -5.76 -3.57 16.09
CA GLU A 127 -5.26 -2.39 15.38
C GLU A 127 -4.24 -1.65 16.23
N HIS A 128 -3.00 -1.59 15.74
CA HIS A 128 -1.85 -1.04 16.46
C HIS A 128 -1.56 0.39 16.06
N PHE A 129 -1.24 1.23 17.03
CA PHE A 129 -0.86 2.63 16.83
C PHE A 129 0.08 3.09 17.96
N LEU A 130 0.66 4.27 17.81
CA LEU A 130 1.52 4.81 18.85
C LEU A 130 0.74 4.97 20.17
N GLY A 131 1.14 4.24 21.19
CA GLY A 131 0.53 4.24 22.53
C GLY A 131 -0.19 2.94 22.91
N GLY A 132 -0.46 2.05 21.96
CA GLY A 132 -1.14 0.78 22.26
C GLY A 132 -1.82 0.14 21.06
N HIS A 133 -2.90 -0.55 21.32
CA HIS A 133 -3.77 -1.08 20.27
C HIS A 133 -5.22 -1.15 20.75
N ILE A 134 -6.15 -1.26 19.80
CA ILE A 134 -7.50 -1.71 20.10
C ILE A 134 -7.62 -3.22 19.83
N ASP A 135 -8.26 -3.92 20.76
CA ASP A 135 -8.68 -5.32 20.66
C ASP A 135 -10.18 -5.35 20.33
N MET A 136 -10.49 -5.96 19.18
CA MET A 136 -11.82 -6.01 18.58
C MET A 136 -12.50 -7.38 18.73
N ARG A 137 -11.90 -8.35 19.45
CA ARG A 137 -12.46 -9.72 19.59
C ARG A 137 -13.83 -9.74 20.26
N GLU A 138 -14.06 -8.81 21.18
CA GLU A 138 -15.31 -8.69 21.94
C GLU A 138 -16.26 -7.64 21.34
N CYS A 139 -15.96 -7.13 20.13
CA CYS A 139 -16.84 -6.19 19.44
C CYS A 139 -18.20 -6.83 19.13
N ARG A 140 -19.27 -6.10 19.45
CA ARG A 140 -20.65 -6.46 19.15
C ARG A 140 -21.25 -5.41 18.23
N TYR A 141 -21.86 -5.88 17.16
CA TYR A 141 -22.46 -5.07 16.11
C TYR A 141 -23.98 -5.28 16.15
N GLU A 142 -24.73 -4.22 16.34
CA GLU A 142 -26.19 -4.24 16.44
C GLU A 142 -26.75 -3.28 15.39
N GLN A 143 -27.72 -3.75 14.61
CA GLN A 143 -28.46 -2.87 13.72
C GLN A 143 -29.30 -1.92 14.59
N TYR A 144 -28.99 -0.61 14.56
CA TYR A 144 -29.65 0.39 15.40
C TYR A 144 -30.95 0.89 14.75
N ASP A 145 -30.88 1.14 13.44
CA ASP A 145 -32.02 1.45 12.58
C ASP A 145 -31.72 0.94 11.15
N GLU A 146 -32.53 1.30 10.16
CA GLU A 146 -32.36 0.85 8.76
C GLU A 146 -30.98 1.19 8.15
N ARG A 147 -30.30 2.23 8.66
CA ARG A 147 -29.11 2.84 8.05
C ARG A 147 -27.90 2.94 8.98
N THR A 148 -28.12 2.69 10.26
CA THR A 148 -27.16 2.90 11.34
C THR A 148 -26.82 1.57 12.03
N VAL A 149 -25.53 1.35 12.26
CA VAL A 149 -25.05 0.25 13.10
C VAL A 149 -24.45 0.81 14.36
N ARG A 150 -24.82 0.23 15.50
CA ARG A 150 -24.24 0.48 16.81
C ARG A 150 -23.17 -0.56 17.10
N ILE A 151 -22.05 -0.12 17.64
CA ILE A 151 -20.91 -0.94 18.00
C ILE A 151 -20.55 -0.75 19.46
N THR A 152 -20.32 -1.85 20.17
CA THR A 152 -19.87 -1.90 21.56
C THR A 152 -18.77 -2.94 21.72
N GLY A 153 -18.07 -2.94 22.86
CA GLY A 153 -17.08 -3.96 23.19
C GLY A 153 -15.64 -3.81 22.70
N PRO A 154 -15.21 -2.84 21.85
CA PRO A 154 -13.78 -2.69 21.59
C PRO A 154 -13.06 -2.34 22.89
N ARG A 155 -11.84 -2.84 23.06
CA ARG A 155 -11.01 -2.60 24.24
C ARG A 155 -9.72 -1.91 23.85
N TYR A 156 -9.36 -0.87 24.58
CA TYR A 156 -8.04 -0.26 24.45
C TYR A 156 -7.05 -0.95 25.37
N VAL A 157 -5.92 -1.38 24.81
CA VAL A 157 -4.81 -1.97 25.55
C VAL A 157 -3.60 -1.05 25.38
N PRO A 158 -3.19 -0.32 26.43
CA PRO A 158 -2.02 0.55 26.36
C PRO A 158 -0.76 -0.29 26.15
N ALA A 159 0.21 0.28 25.43
CA ALA A 159 1.53 -0.34 25.28
C ALA A 159 2.32 -0.21 26.59
N ASP A 160 3.05 -1.26 26.96
CA ASP A 160 3.98 -1.22 28.08
C ASP A 160 5.17 -0.27 27.82
N GLU A 161 5.54 -0.11 26.55
CA GLU A 161 6.60 0.78 26.07
C GLU A 161 6.12 1.54 24.83
N LEU A 162 6.42 2.85 24.77
CA LEU A 162 6.11 3.66 23.59
C LEU A 162 7.06 3.32 22.45
N ARG A 163 6.49 2.81 21.37
CA ARG A 163 7.21 2.49 20.14
C ARG A 163 6.50 3.10 18.96
N VAL A 164 7.22 3.93 18.21
CA VAL A 164 6.70 4.60 17.01
C VAL A 164 7.10 3.81 15.78
N LYS A 165 6.14 3.63 14.86
CA LYS A 165 6.41 3.02 13.56
C LYS A 165 7.18 4.01 12.70
N LEU A 166 8.27 3.53 12.10
CA LEU A 166 9.07 4.23 11.12
C LEU A 166 8.88 3.56 9.75
N GLU A 167 8.61 4.38 8.75
CA GLU A 167 8.51 3.97 7.36
C GLU A 167 9.55 4.74 6.54
N GLY A 168 10.20 4.08 5.60
CA GLY A 168 11.23 4.71 4.80
C GLY A 168 11.38 4.09 3.42
N SER A 169 11.80 4.93 2.49
CA SER A 169 12.03 4.57 1.10
C SER A 169 13.42 4.99 0.64
N GLY A 170 14.06 4.14 -0.15
CA GLY A 170 15.36 4.38 -0.78
C GLY A 170 15.28 4.26 -2.29
N TRP A 171 15.83 5.23 -3.00
CA TRP A 171 15.93 5.25 -4.45
C TRP A 171 16.86 4.12 -4.92
N ILE A 172 16.45 3.42 -5.96
CA ILE A 172 17.23 2.31 -6.54
C ILE A 172 17.60 2.54 -8.01
N GLY A 173 17.01 3.55 -8.66
CA GLY A 173 17.33 3.87 -10.05
C GLY A 173 16.21 4.62 -10.77
N GLU A 174 16.57 5.17 -11.92
CA GLU A 174 15.64 5.59 -12.96
C GLU A 174 14.94 4.38 -13.57
N ARG A 175 13.73 4.57 -14.08
CA ARG A 175 12.87 3.46 -14.51
C ARG A 175 12.18 3.73 -15.84
N TYR A 176 12.25 2.74 -16.73
CA TYR A 176 11.49 2.70 -17.98
C TYR A 176 10.67 1.42 -18.07
N VAL A 177 9.59 1.48 -18.85
CA VAL A 177 8.63 0.40 -19.03
C VAL A 177 8.32 0.17 -20.51
N GLY A 178 8.44 -1.08 -20.95
CA GLY A 178 7.97 -1.57 -22.25
C GLY A 178 6.79 -2.53 -22.08
N ILE A 179 5.92 -2.59 -23.09
CA ILE A 179 4.72 -3.45 -23.05
C ILE A 179 4.62 -4.25 -24.34
N VAL A 180 4.51 -5.56 -24.20
CA VAL A 180 4.47 -6.53 -25.30
C VAL A 180 3.28 -7.47 -25.15
N GLY A 181 2.51 -7.65 -26.21
CA GLY A 181 1.45 -8.66 -26.30
C GLY A 181 1.95 -9.95 -26.97
N VAL A 182 1.48 -11.10 -26.50
CA VAL A 182 1.78 -12.41 -27.10
C VAL A 182 0.48 -13.18 -27.29
N ARG A 183 0.20 -13.60 -28.54
CA ARG A 183 -0.99 -14.40 -28.87
C ARG A 183 -0.65 -15.76 -29.49
N ASP A 184 0.56 -15.91 -30.01
CA ASP A 184 1.01 -17.16 -30.62
C ASP A 184 1.07 -18.28 -29.56
N PRO A 185 0.30 -19.39 -29.70
CA PRO A 185 0.23 -20.42 -28.68
C PRO A 185 1.57 -21.10 -28.37
N TYR A 186 2.46 -21.22 -29.36
CA TYR A 186 3.78 -21.80 -29.16
C TYR A 186 4.67 -20.84 -28.35
N THR A 187 4.71 -19.56 -28.72
CA THR A 187 5.42 -18.52 -27.96
C THR A 187 4.92 -18.44 -26.52
N ILE A 188 3.61 -18.56 -26.29
CA ILE A 188 3.02 -18.61 -24.93
C ILE A 188 3.54 -19.83 -24.14
N ALA A 189 3.55 -21.01 -24.75
CA ALA A 189 4.05 -22.23 -24.11
C ALA A 189 5.55 -22.15 -23.75
N HIS A 190 6.31 -21.34 -24.49
CA HIS A 190 7.75 -21.17 -24.35
C HIS A 190 8.17 -19.77 -23.86
N VAL A 191 7.27 -19.04 -23.20
CA VAL A 191 7.48 -17.61 -22.87
C VAL A 191 8.69 -17.38 -21.95
N ASP A 192 9.03 -18.33 -21.08
CA ASP A 192 10.23 -18.23 -20.24
C ASP A 192 11.53 -18.31 -21.06
N GLU A 193 11.56 -19.10 -22.14
CA GLU A 193 12.70 -19.17 -23.06
C GLU A 193 12.85 -17.85 -23.84
N VAL A 194 11.73 -17.25 -24.22
CA VAL A 194 11.69 -15.93 -24.89
C VAL A 194 12.23 -14.83 -23.96
N ILE A 195 11.82 -14.83 -22.70
CA ILE A 195 12.32 -13.90 -21.68
C ILE A 195 13.82 -14.14 -21.43
N ALA A 196 14.24 -15.40 -21.30
CA ALA A 196 15.64 -15.75 -21.08
C ALA A 196 16.52 -15.29 -22.26
N TRP A 197 16.04 -15.43 -23.49
CA TRP A 197 16.70 -14.90 -24.69
C TRP A 197 16.89 -13.38 -24.60
N ALA A 198 15.81 -12.65 -24.30
CA ALA A 198 15.85 -11.19 -24.21
C ALA A 198 16.81 -10.69 -23.12
N ARG A 199 16.84 -11.37 -21.96
CA ARG A 199 17.81 -11.11 -20.90
C ARG A 199 19.24 -11.35 -21.35
N CYS A 200 19.52 -12.49 -21.98
CA CYS A 200 20.85 -12.83 -22.47
C CYS A 200 21.36 -11.76 -23.46
N GLN A 201 20.52 -11.32 -24.39
CA GLN A 201 20.88 -10.27 -25.35
C GLN A 201 21.15 -8.92 -24.68
N ALA A 202 20.39 -8.56 -23.65
CA ALA A 202 20.67 -7.35 -22.87
C ALA A 202 21.99 -7.47 -22.09
N GLU A 203 22.27 -8.62 -21.48
CA GLU A 203 23.54 -8.92 -20.78
C GLU A 203 24.76 -8.89 -21.73
N GLU A 204 24.62 -9.39 -22.95
CA GLU A 204 25.68 -9.36 -23.96
C GLU A 204 26.03 -7.94 -24.41
N GLN A 205 25.03 -7.05 -24.52
CA GLN A 205 25.21 -5.68 -25.01
C GLN A 205 25.62 -4.70 -23.91
N LEU A 206 25.04 -4.82 -22.72
CA LEU A 206 25.20 -3.86 -21.62
C LEU A 206 26.07 -4.38 -20.47
N GLY A 207 26.52 -5.63 -20.54
CA GLY A 207 27.13 -6.31 -19.41
C GLY A 207 26.10 -6.74 -18.36
N ARG A 208 26.54 -7.47 -17.34
CA ARG A 208 25.66 -8.18 -16.38
C ARG A 208 25.34 -7.40 -15.10
N ALA A 209 25.85 -6.18 -14.95
CA ALA A 209 25.79 -5.43 -13.71
C ALA A 209 25.50 -3.94 -13.96
N GLY A 210 24.98 -3.26 -12.93
CA GLY A 210 24.68 -1.83 -12.97
C GLY A 210 23.28 -1.49 -13.49
N TRP A 211 22.45 -2.49 -13.77
CA TRP A 211 21.05 -2.34 -14.15
C TRP A 211 20.27 -3.59 -13.76
N GLU A 212 18.95 -3.45 -13.68
CA GLU A 212 18.01 -4.54 -13.46
C GLU A 212 16.98 -4.56 -14.57
N LEU A 213 16.47 -5.75 -14.88
CA LEU A 213 15.41 -5.94 -15.86
C LEU A 213 14.42 -6.94 -15.28
N HIS A 214 13.14 -6.61 -15.35
CA HIS A 214 12.05 -7.33 -14.75
C HIS A 214 10.98 -7.60 -15.81
N TYR A 215 10.40 -8.80 -15.79
CA TYR A 215 9.36 -9.21 -16.73
C TYR A 215 8.15 -9.69 -15.94
N SER A 216 7.03 -8.99 -16.06
CA SER A 216 5.76 -9.37 -15.45
C SER A 216 4.82 -9.89 -16.54
N VAL A 217 4.39 -11.16 -16.42
CA VAL A 217 3.58 -11.85 -17.43
C VAL A 217 2.11 -11.90 -17.00
N TYR A 218 1.34 -10.89 -17.38
CA TYR A 218 -0.11 -10.86 -17.20
C TYR A 218 -0.77 -11.91 -18.08
N GLY A 219 -1.78 -12.59 -17.52
CA GLY A 219 -2.37 -13.78 -18.13
C GLY A 219 -1.67 -15.08 -17.75
N ARG A 220 -0.52 -15.05 -17.06
CA ARG A 220 0.14 -16.23 -16.52
C ARG A 220 0.30 -16.19 -15.01
N ASP A 221 1.08 -15.25 -14.48
CA ASP A 221 1.50 -15.24 -13.06
C ASP A 221 1.98 -13.87 -12.53
N ALA A 222 1.71 -12.75 -13.23
CA ALA A 222 2.20 -11.42 -12.82
C ALA A 222 1.81 -10.95 -11.40
N ILE A 223 0.70 -11.46 -10.84
CA ILE A 223 0.19 -11.02 -9.53
C ILE A 223 0.57 -11.98 -8.41
N LEU A 224 0.22 -13.26 -8.56
CA LEU A 224 0.43 -14.28 -7.52
C LEU A 224 1.80 -14.99 -7.65
N GLY A 225 2.54 -14.77 -8.73
CA GLY A 225 3.82 -15.42 -8.97
C GLY A 225 3.71 -16.94 -8.88
N GLU A 226 4.56 -17.56 -8.05
CA GLU A 226 4.55 -19.01 -7.85
C GLU A 226 3.25 -19.55 -7.21
N LEU A 227 2.47 -18.68 -6.55
CA LEU A 227 1.21 -19.04 -5.92
C LEU A 227 0.03 -19.07 -6.90
N GLU A 228 0.24 -18.75 -8.18
CA GLU A 228 -0.82 -18.75 -9.19
C GLU A 228 -1.29 -20.19 -9.51
N PRO A 229 -2.53 -20.57 -9.14
CA PRO A 229 -3.01 -21.95 -9.33
C PRO A 229 -3.08 -22.38 -10.80
N LEU A 230 -3.25 -21.44 -11.74
CA LEU A 230 -3.36 -21.71 -13.17
C LEU A 230 -2.06 -21.41 -13.94
N ARG A 231 -0.92 -21.28 -13.25
CA ARG A 231 0.37 -20.92 -13.86
C ARG A 231 0.78 -21.82 -15.04
N GLN A 232 0.45 -23.11 -14.97
CA GLN A 232 0.74 -24.10 -16.02
C GLN A 232 -0.27 -24.09 -17.18
N SER A 233 -1.34 -23.31 -17.08
CA SER A 233 -2.36 -23.13 -18.10
C SER A 233 -2.58 -21.64 -18.36
N PRO A 234 -1.58 -20.93 -18.93
CA PRO A 234 -1.67 -19.50 -19.19
C PRO A 234 -2.88 -19.15 -20.05
N ALA A 235 -3.32 -17.90 -19.95
CA ALA A 235 -4.33 -17.33 -20.81
C ALA A 235 -3.93 -17.41 -22.28
N HIS A 236 -4.94 -17.38 -23.15
CA HIS A 236 -4.72 -17.45 -24.60
C HIS A 236 -4.00 -16.20 -25.14
N GLU A 237 -3.97 -15.10 -24.40
CA GLU A 237 -3.21 -13.89 -24.70
C GLU A 237 -2.44 -13.46 -23.44
N LEU A 238 -1.15 -13.13 -23.61
CA LEU A 238 -0.29 -12.65 -22.54
C LEU A 238 0.08 -11.19 -22.75
N GLY A 239 0.11 -10.43 -21.66
CA GLY A 239 0.72 -9.10 -21.60
C GLY A 239 2.01 -9.17 -20.82
N ILE A 240 3.15 -8.93 -21.47
CA ILE A 240 4.45 -8.87 -20.83
C ILE A 240 4.80 -7.40 -20.60
N VAL A 241 4.89 -7.00 -19.33
CA VAL A 241 5.42 -5.71 -18.92
C VAL A 241 6.89 -5.89 -18.60
N VAL A 242 7.74 -5.22 -19.38
CA VAL A 242 9.19 -5.19 -19.21
C VAL A 242 9.53 -3.91 -18.46
N GLN A 243 10.27 -4.01 -17.36
CA GLN A 243 10.72 -2.86 -16.58
C GLN A 243 12.23 -2.92 -16.45
N ALA A 244 12.92 -1.84 -16.84
CA ALA A 244 14.34 -1.70 -16.53
C ALA A 244 14.57 -0.62 -15.48
N ILE A 245 15.52 -0.86 -14.59
CA ILE A 245 15.95 0.05 -13.54
C ILE A 245 17.46 0.23 -13.66
N ALA A 246 17.94 1.47 -13.67
CA ALA A 246 19.37 1.75 -13.73
C ALA A 246 19.71 3.11 -13.08
N PRO A 247 21.00 3.39 -12.76
CA PRO A 247 21.40 4.64 -12.13
C PRO A 247 21.13 5.91 -12.95
N THR A 248 21.01 5.79 -14.28
CA THR A 248 20.73 6.92 -15.19
C THR A 248 19.53 6.61 -16.09
N ARG A 249 18.87 7.66 -16.56
CA ARG A 249 17.70 7.54 -17.45
C ARG A 249 18.08 6.89 -18.77
N GLU A 250 19.23 7.26 -19.31
CA GLU A 250 19.75 6.77 -20.57
C GLU A 250 19.99 5.26 -20.52
N LEU A 251 20.63 4.77 -19.45
CA LEU A 251 20.88 3.33 -19.29
C LEU A 251 19.59 2.55 -19.02
N ALA A 252 18.67 3.11 -18.22
CA ALA A 252 17.37 2.47 -17.96
C ALA A 252 16.54 2.37 -19.25
N GLU A 253 16.53 3.44 -20.07
CA GLU A 253 15.84 3.48 -21.36
C GLU A 253 16.44 2.46 -22.33
N GLU A 254 17.76 2.45 -22.48
CA GLU A 254 18.47 1.51 -23.37
C GLU A 254 18.25 0.06 -22.94
N ALA A 255 18.40 -0.26 -21.65
CA ALA A 255 18.15 -1.60 -21.12
C ALA A 255 16.70 -2.03 -21.32
N CYS A 256 15.74 -1.13 -21.11
CA CYS A 256 14.33 -1.44 -21.34
C CYS A 256 14.04 -1.67 -22.83
N MET A 257 14.61 -0.84 -23.72
CA MET A 257 14.47 -0.99 -25.17
C MET A 257 15.01 -2.33 -25.64
N ILE A 258 16.23 -2.70 -25.24
CA ILE A 258 16.83 -3.98 -25.60
C ILE A 258 15.99 -5.13 -25.02
N GLY A 259 15.70 -5.09 -23.72
CA GLY A 259 14.92 -6.11 -23.03
C GLY A 259 13.52 -6.34 -23.61
N THR A 260 12.89 -5.29 -24.15
CA THR A 260 11.58 -5.33 -24.79
C THR A 260 11.69 -5.82 -26.23
N ARG A 261 12.57 -5.24 -27.04
CA ARG A 261 12.70 -5.56 -28.47
C ARG A 261 13.22 -6.97 -28.71
N GLN A 262 14.09 -7.48 -27.82
CA GLN A 262 14.65 -8.82 -27.99
C GLN A 262 13.62 -9.95 -27.79
N LEU A 263 12.46 -9.66 -27.18
CA LEU A 263 11.33 -10.60 -27.16
C LEU A 263 10.81 -10.89 -28.58
N PHE A 264 10.88 -9.92 -29.48
CA PHE A 264 10.44 -10.07 -30.87
C PHE A 264 11.41 -10.88 -31.74
N TYR A 265 12.70 -10.84 -31.39
CA TYR A 265 13.77 -11.56 -32.09
C TYR A 265 14.11 -12.92 -31.47
N ALA A 266 13.44 -13.31 -30.39
CA ALA A 266 13.67 -14.59 -29.73
C ALA A 266 13.47 -15.74 -30.71
N ARG A 267 14.48 -16.63 -30.78
CA ARG A 267 14.50 -17.76 -31.70
C ARG A 267 14.13 -19.03 -30.95
N LEU A 268 12.89 -19.47 -31.14
CA LEU A 268 12.44 -20.76 -30.62
C LEU A 268 12.67 -21.86 -31.68
N PRO A 269 12.99 -23.11 -31.29
CA PRO A 269 13.45 -24.16 -32.21
C PRO A 269 12.49 -24.48 -33.37
N ASP A 270 11.18 -24.48 -33.13
CA ASP A 270 10.19 -24.89 -34.14
C ASP A 270 9.55 -23.72 -34.91
N VAL A 271 10.00 -22.48 -34.65
CA VAL A 271 9.49 -21.29 -35.36
C VAL A 271 10.17 -21.17 -36.72
N LYS A 272 9.37 -21.24 -37.79
CA LYS A 272 9.85 -21.08 -39.18
C LYS A 272 10.10 -19.62 -39.58
N GLY A 273 9.52 -18.66 -38.86
CA GLY A 273 9.70 -17.22 -39.08
C GLY A 273 11.00 -16.69 -38.47
N THR A 274 11.49 -15.57 -38.97
CA THR A 274 12.72 -14.92 -38.46
C THR A 274 12.48 -14.06 -37.22
N ALA A 275 11.23 -13.64 -36.99
CA ALA A 275 10.76 -12.83 -35.86
C ALA A 275 9.22 -12.83 -35.85
N GLY A 276 8.60 -12.09 -34.91
CA GLY A 276 7.15 -11.78 -34.97
C GLY A 276 6.24 -12.64 -34.09
N GLY A 277 6.78 -13.35 -33.09
CA GLY A 277 5.98 -14.06 -32.08
C GLY A 277 5.25 -13.14 -31.10
N VAL A 278 5.54 -11.82 -31.14
CA VAL A 278 5.01 -10.83 -30.21
C VAL A 278 4.55 -9.57 -30.95
N ALA A 279 3.69 -8.79 -30.31
CA ALA A 279 3.19 -7.50 -30.78
C ALA A 279 3.59 -6.40 -29.80
N PHE A 280 4.10 -5.28 -30.32
CA PHE A 280 4.41 -4.11 -29.51
C PHE A 280 3.19 -3.21 -29.41
N LEU A 281 2.87 -2.75 -28.20
CA LEU A 281 1.85 -1.71 -28.02
C LEU A 281 2.37 -0.36 -28.53
N LEU A 282 3.65 -0.08 -28.27
CA LEU A 282 4.40 1.09 -28.72
C LEU A 282 5.77 0.62 -29.21
N ASP A 283 6.32 1.24 -30.27
CA ASP A 283 7.69 0.96 -30.75
C ASP A 283 8.77 1.63 -29.88
N GLU A 284 8.36 2.26 -28.79
CA GLU A 284 9.17 2.92 -27.77
C GLU A 284 8.92 2.32 -26.37
N VAL A 285 9.79 2.67 -25.42
CA VAL A 285 9.58 2.44 -23.99
C VAL A 285 9.22 3.75 -23.32
N MET A 286 8.40 3.70 -22.29
CA MET A 286 7.89 4.88 -21.60
C MET A 286 8.68 5.15 -20.31
N PRO A 287 9.00 6.40 -20.00
CA PRO A 287 9.55 6.75 -18.69
C PRO A 287 8.49 6.52 -17.62
N ALA A 288 8.90 5.93 -16.50
CA ALA A 288 8.09 5.84 -15.29
C ALA A 288 8.73 6.66 -14.17
N SER A 289 7.99 6.93 -13.09
CA SER A 289 8.60 7.49 -11.88
C SER A 289 9.80 6.62 -11.45
N PRO A 290 10.86 7.21 -10.87
CA PRO A 290 12.01 6.44 -10.42
C PRO A 290 11.60 5.30 -9.48
N ALA A 291 12.38 4.24 -9.49
CA ALA A 291 12.14 3.09 -8.66
C ALA A 291 12.66 3.34 -7.24
N TYR A 292 11.86 2.94 -6.26
CA TYR A 292 12.19 3.01 -4.84
C TYR A 292 11.94 1.66 -4.19
N ARG A 293 12.78 1.33 -3.21
CA ARG A 293 12.61 0.19 -2.32
C ARG A 293 12.04 0.68 -0.99
N TRP A 294 11.11 -0.08 -0.43
CA TRP A 294 10.67 0.10 0.95
C TRP A 294 11.77 -0.40 1.91
N THR A 295 12.65 0.50 2.35
CA THR A 295 13.84 0.19 3.14
C THR A 295 13.50 -0.01 4.62
N ILE A 296 12.69 0.87 5.20
CA ILE A 296 12.38 0.85 6.64
C ILE A 296 10.90 0.53 6.85
N ASN A 297 10.62 -0.57 7.56
CA ASN A 297 9.34 -0.84 8.20
C ASN A 297 9.66 -1.39 9.60
N HIS A 298 9.88 -0.47 10.54
CA HIS A 298 10.46 -0.77 11.84
C HIS A 298 9.72 -0.01 12.94
N THR A 299 9.97 -0.38 14.19
CA THR A 299 9.60 0.43 15.35
C THR A 299 10.82 0.94 16.10
N LEU A 300 10.71 2.15 16.64
CA LEU A 300 11.72 2.81 17.47
C LEU A 300 11.10 3.09 18.84
N ARG A 301 11.81 2.73 19.92
CA ARG A 301 11.46 3.13 21.28
C ARG A 301 11.64 4.64 21.42
N ILE A 302 10.64 5.31 21.99
CA ILE A 302 10.68 6.73 22.34
C ILE A 302 10.23 6.89 23.80
N ASP A 303 10.68 7.96 24.44
CA ASP A 303 10.32 8.23 25.85
C ASP A 303 9.14 9.23 25.95
N ASP A 304 8.92 10.04 24.92
CA ASP A 304 7.80 10.99 24.80
C ASP A 304 7.04 10.77 23.48
N PRO A 305 5.70 10.62 23.48
CA PRO A 305 4.94 10.42 22.25
C PRO A 305 4.94 11.62 21.27
N LEU A 306 5.51 12.77 21.65
CA LEU A 306 5.73 13.95 20.81
C LEU A 306 7.17 14.08 20.31
N GLU A 307 8.09 13.22 20.75
CA GLU A 307 9.54 13.33 20.50
C GLU A 307 9.90 13.48 19.02
N LEU A 308 9.23 12.74 18.14
CA LEU A 308 9.47 12.75 16.69
C LEU A 308 8.44 13.57 15.90
N PHE A 309 7.59 14.33 16.59
CA PHE A 309 6.43 15.02 15.99
C PHE A 309 6.46 16.52 16.30
N PRO A 310 7.42 17.28 15.75
CA PRO A 310 7.43 18.72 15.90
C PRO A 310 6.16 19.33 15.28
N THR A 311 5.53 20.23 16.03
CA THR A 311 4.30 20.93 15.62
C THR A 311 4.60 22.37 15.27
N PHE A 312 3.97 22.88 14.20
CA PHE A 312 4.09 24.27 13.76
C PHE A 312 2.69 24.86 13.58
N VAL A 313 2.50 26.09 14.04
CA VAL A 313 1.23 26.82 13.90
C VAL A 313 1.51 28.10 13.11
N THR A 314 0.65 28.37 12.13
CA THR A 314 0.65 29.61 11.36
C THR A 314 -0.79 30.03 11.08
N GLU A 315 -1.02 31.32 10.89
CA GLU A 315 -2.28 31.81 10.36
C GLU A 315 -2.30 31.63 8.84
N ALA A 316 -3.33 30.95 8.33
CA ALA A 316 -3.63 30.92 6.90
C ALA A 316 -4.62 32.06 6.61
N GLY A 317 -4.14 33.10 5.91
CA GLY A 317 -4.97 34.25 5.57
C GLY A 317 -6.14 33.88 4.63
N VAL A 318 -7.22 34.65 4.74
CA VAL A 318 -8.28 34.75 3.73
C VAL A 318 -7.89 35.81 2.71
#